data_AF-A0A8S2VZ08-F1
#
_entry.id   AF-A0A8S2VZ08-F1
#
_cell.length_a   1.000
_cell.length_b   1.000
_cell.length_c   1.000
_cell.angle_alpha   90.00
_cell.angle_beta   90.00
_cell.angle_gamma   90.00
#
_symmetry.space_group_name_H-M   'P 1'
#
loop_
_entity.id
_entity.type
_entity.pdbx_description
1 polymer ?
#
loop_
_entity_poly.entity_id
_entity_poly.type
_entity_poly.pdbx_seq_one_letter_code
_entity_poly.pdbx_strand_id
1 'polypeptide(L)'
;MSNISSNTTASYYLWSTDKKIRIFILTIIICITLIGNSYIIFKLLYNRRHRTRLQLFILNLAIGDLTICLCTMTSELFLLIFDQQWILGNVACKLTLYIQVVTLASTTFINVAMTYDRYEAVCCPLQSRITFLRVRRIILICWLSSLLTAIPQLFIFEQSFIPGSSTKYQCASTGYTAEWERRIYFTTFASYVLVIPAFCMTIWYIKIINVLTLSTHTWMPKVEDKSS
;
A
#
# COMPACT_ATOMS: atom_id res chain seq x y z
N MET A 1 -27.63 -4.32 -39.24
CA MET A 1 -26.66 -3.21 -39.20
C MET A 1 -26.90 -2.21 -38.07
N SER A 2 -28.14 -2.02 -37.59
CA SER A 2 -28.47 -1.12 -36.46
C SER A 2 -28.00 -1.58 -35.07
N ASN A 3 -27.92 -2.89 -34.81
CA ASN A 3 -27.52 -3.44 -33.49
C ASN A 3 -26.01 -3.30 -33.17
N ILE A 4 -25.15 -3.14 -34.18
CA ILE A 4 -23.69 -3.06 -33.98
C ILE A 4 -23.29 -1.62 -33.63
N SER A 5 -23.92 -0.64 -34.26
CA SER A 5 -23.74 0.79 -33.96
C SER A 5 -24.28 1.19 -32.58
N SER A 6 -25.39 0.59 -32.12
CA SER A 6 -25.94 0.83 -30.78
C SER A 6 -25.04 0.26 -29.67
N ASN A 7 -24.46 -0.92 -29.88
CA ASN A 7 -23.56 -1.54 -28.90
C ASN A 7 -22.24 -0.76 -28.79
N THR A 8 -21.68 -0.33 -29.92
CA THR A 8 -20.40 0.42 -29.94
C THR A 8 -20.54 1.80 -29.29
N THR A 9 -21.65 2.49 -29.54
CA THR A 9 -21.93 3.79 -28.91
C THR A 9 -22.18 3.64 -27.41
N ALA A 10 -23.00 2.68 -26.99
CA ALA A 10 -23.22 2.39 -25.57
C ALA A 10 -21.92 2.04 -24.83
N SER A 11 -21.08 1.17 -25.40
CA SER A 11 -19.76 0.83 -24.82
C SER A 11 -18.82 2.03 -24.73
N TYR A 12 -18.83 2.93 -25.72
CA TYR A 12 -18.05 4.16 -25.69
C TYR A 12 -18.50 5.13 -24.59
N TYR A 13 -19.81 5.33 -24.44
CA TYR A 13 -20.37 6.19 -23.38
C TYR A 13 -20.12 5.62 -21.98
N LEU A 14 -20.23 4.29 -21.82
CA LEU A 14 -19.90 3.60 -20.57
C LEU A 14 -18.43 3.82 -20.20
N TRP A 15 -17.50 3.54 -21.12
CA TRP A 15 -16.07 3.75 -20.90
C TRP A 15 -15.72 5.20 -20.57
N SER A 16 -16.35 6.17 -21.25
CA SER A 16 -16.15 7.60 -20.97
C SER A 16 -16.65 8.00 -19.58
N THR A 17 -17.79 7.45 -19.17
CA THR A 17 -18.39 7.72 -17.85
C THR A 17 -17.54 7.10 -16.73
N ASP A 18 -17.11 5.85 -16.89
CA ASP A 18 -16.24 5.14 -15.95
C ASP A 18 -14.91 5.89 -15.75
N LYS A 19 -14.31 6.36 -16.86
CA LYS A 19 -13.10 7.18 -16.81
C LYS A 19 -13.30 8.45 -15.99
N LYS A 20 -14.38 9.21 -16.22
CA LYS A 20 -14.69 10.45 -15.48
C LYS A 20 -14.90 10.19 -13.99
N ILE A 21 -15.63 9.14 -13.64
CA ILE A 21 -15.88 8.75 -12.25
C ILE A 21 -14.57 8.39 -11.55
N ARG A 22 -13.72 7.57 -12.18
CA ARG A 22 -12.41 7.19 -11.63
C ARG A 22 -11.50 8.40 -11.40
N ILE A 23 -11.43 9.33 -12.36
CA ILE A 23 -10.66 10.58 -12.24
C ILE A 23 -11.17 11.38 -11.04
N PHE A 24 -12.49 11.57 -10.91
CA PHE A 24 -13.09 12.32 -9.82
C PHE A 24 -12.76 11.70 -8.45
N ILE A 25 -12.97 10.39 -8.31
CA ILE A 25 -12.71 9.66 -7.06
C ILE A 25 -11.22 9.71 -6.70
N LEU A 26 -10.33 9.41 -7.65
CA LEU A 26 -8.88 9.43 -7.38
C LEU A 26 -8.39 10.82 -7.00
N THR A 27 -8.91 11.87 -7.64
CA THR A 27 -8.56 13.25 -7.30
C THR A 27 -8.96 13.58 -5.86
N ILE A 28 -10.17 13.18 -5.43
CA ILE A 28 -10.63 13.38 -4.05
C ILE A 28 -9.74 12.60 -3.06
N ILE A 29 -9.46 11.33 -3.35
CA ILE A 29 -8.62 10.49 -2.47
C ILE A 29 -7.20 11.07 -2.36
N ILE A 30 -6.62 11.55 -3.46
CA ILE A 30 -5.30 12.20 -3.46
C ILE A 30 -5.33 13.44 -2.56
N CYS A 31 -6.32 14.31 -2.71
CA CYS A 31 -6.46 15.52 -1.89
C CYS A 31 -6.57 15.18 -0.39
N ILE A 32 -7.45 14.24 -0.03
CA ILE A 32 -7.64 13.82 1.37
C ILE A 32 -6.36 13.21 1.92
N THR A 33 -5.72 12.30 1.17
CA THR A 33 -4.49 11.61 1.59
C THR A 33 -3.35 12.61 1.80
N LEU A 34 -3.18 13.58 0.90
CA LEU A 34 -2.15 14.61 1.01
C LEU A 34 -2.38 15.50 2.24
N ILE A 35 -3.59 16.03 2.41
CA ILE A 35 -3.90 16.95 3.51
C ILE A 35 -3.81 16.21 4.86
N GLY A 36 -4.45 15.04 4.96
CA GLY A 36 -4.51 14.26 6.20
C GLY A 36 -3.15 13.79 6.67
N ASN A 37 -2.38 13.12 5.82
CA ASN A 37 -1.08 12.58 6.21
C ASN A 37 -0.04 13.68 6.44
N SER A 38 -0.06 14.78 5.67
CA SER A 38 0.82 15.92 5.92
C SER A 38 0.54 16.57 7.28
N TYR A 39 -0.74 16.69 7.65
CA TYR A 39 -1.13 17.20 8.96
C TYR A 39 -0.68 16.30 10.11
N ILE A 40 -0.79 14.97 9.96
CA ILE A 40 -0.27 14.00 10.94
C ILE A 40 1.24 14.19 11.12
N ILE A 41 2.01 14.25 10.02
CA ILE A 41 3.46 14.48 10.07
C ILE A 41 3.76 15.80 10.78
N PHE A 42 3.08 16.88 10.42
CA PHE A 42 3.26 18.19 11.05
C PHE A 42 3.05 18.12 12.57
N LYS A 43 1.94 17.52 13.03
CA LYS A 43 1.64 17.35 14.46
C LYS A 43 2.72 16.54 15.20
N LEU A 44 3.18 15.44 14.60
CA LEU A 44 4.21 14.58 15.19
C LEU A 44 5.58 15.26 15.25
N LEU A 45 5.91 16.12 14.29
CA LEU A 45 7.17 16.86 14.27
C LEU A 45 7.15 18.09 15.18
N TYR A 46 6.00 18.73 15.34
CA TYR A 46 5.78 19.89 16.21
C TYR A 46 5.82 19.52 17.70
N ASN A 47 5.11 18.47 18.11
CA ASN A 47 5.05 18.08 19.53
C ASN A 47 6.15 17.06 19.90
N ARG A 48 7.40 17.54 20.06
CA ARG A 48 8.57 16.67 20.31
C ARG A 48 8.75 16.21 21.76
N ARG A 49 7.92 16.69 22.70
CA ARG A 49 8.20 16.58 24.14
C ARG A 49 8.21 15.13 24.67
N HIS A 50 7.52 14.20 24.00
CA HIS A 50 7.57 12.77 24.32
C HIS A 50 7.44 11.90 23.07
N ARG A 51 8.57 11.56 22.43
CA ARG A 51 8.56 10.61 21.30
C ARG A 51 8.28 9.18 21.78
N THR A 52 7.08 8.69 21.51
CA THR A 52 6.70 7.30 21.81
C THR A 52 7.02 6.38 20.63
N ARG A 53 7.17 5.07 20.89
CA ARG A 53 7.35 4.04 19.85
C ARG A 53 6.24 4.09 18.79
N LEU A 54 5.00 4.30 19.24
CA LEU A 54 3.83 4.47 18.38
C LEU A 54 3.97 5.66 17.42
N GLN A 55 4.54 6.78 17.86
CA GLN A 55 4.71 7.94 16.98
C GLN A 55 5.70 7.70 15.84
N LEU A 56 6.71 6.84 16.02
CA LEU A 56 7.61 6.44 14.92
C LEU A 56 6.88 5.57 13.89
N PHE A 57 6.01 4.67 14.34
CA PHE A 57 5.19 3.85 13.47
C PHE A 57 4.16 4.68 12.70
N ILE A 58 3.45 5.59 13.37
CA ILE A 58 2.49 6.49 12.73
C ILE A 58 3.19 7.41 11.73
N LEU A 59 4.41 7.90 12.04
CA LEU A 59 5.19 8.70 11.11
C LEU A 59 5.56 7.91 9.85
N ASN A 60 6.01 6.66 9.99
CA ASN A 60 6.32 5.80 8.84
C ASN A 60 5.06 5.50 8.00
N LEU A 61 3.93 5.24 8.65
CA LEU A 61 2.65 5.03 7.96
C LEU A 61 2.26 6.26 7.13
N ALA A 62 2.29 7.46 7.73
CA ALA A 62 1.97 8.69 7.03
C ALA A 62 2.93 8.99 5.86
N ILE A 63 4.22 8.71 6.01
CA ILE A 63 5.20 8.82 4.91
C ILE A 63 4.90 7.81 3.80
N GLY A 64 4.57 6.57 4.16
CA GLY A 64 4.18 5.52 3.22
C GLY A 64 2.95 5.92 2.40
N ASP A 65 1.90 6.38 3.07
CA ASP A 65 0.66 6.83 2.42
C ASP A 65 0.89 8.01 1.47
N LEU A 66 1.70 8.99 1.87
CA LEU A 66 2.08 10.09 0.97
C LEU A 66 2.87 9.60 -0.25
N THR A 67 3.77 8.64 -0.06
CA THR A 67 4.58 8.09 -1.16
C THR A 67 3.70 7.29 -2.13
N ILE A 68 2.76 6.48 -1.62
CA ILE A 68 1.78 5.76 -2.45
C ILE A 68 0.88 6.76 -3.20
N CYS A 69 0.45 7.82 -2.53
CA CYS A 69 -0.33 8.89 -3.16
C CYS A 69 0.45 9.53 -4.32
N LEU A 70 1.69 9.97 -4.06
CA LEU A 70 2.52 10.72 -5.01
C LEU A 70 3.10 9.88 -6.14
N CYS A 71 3.24 8.57 -5.99
CA CYS A 71 3.82 7.69 -7.00
C CYS A 71 2.79 6.79 -7.68
N THR A 72 1.88 6.19 -6.92
CA THR A 72 0.89 5.25 -7.45
C THR A 72 -0.35 5.98 -7.95
N MET A 73 -1.02 6.73 -7.08
CA MET A 73 -2.30 7.35 -7.41
C MET A 73 -2.16 8.45 -8.47
N THR A 74 -1.12 9.27 -8.38
CA THR A 74 -0.80 10.28 -9.41
C THR A 74 -0.48 9.67 -10.77
N SER A 75 0.26 8.56 -10.81
CA SER A 75 0.57 7.86 -12.07
C SER A 75 -0.68 7.23 -12.68
N GLU A 76 -1.58 6.69 -11.86
CA GLU A 76 -2.87 6.20 -12.32
C GLU A 76 -3.75 7.33 -12.85
N LEU A 77 -3.82 8.46 -12.13
CA LEU A 77 -4.54 9.66 -12.56
C LEU A 77 -3.99 10.19 -13.88
N PHE A 78 -2.67 10.24 -14.01
CA PHE A 78 -1.98 10.63 -15.24
C PHE A 78 -2.37 9.72 -16.41
N LEU A 79 -2.28 8.40 -16.23
CA LEU A 79 -2.68 7.42 -17.25
C LEU A 79 -4.16 7.58 -17.62
N LEU A 80 -5.05 7.85 -16.66
CA LEU A 80 -6.46 8.10 -16.96
C LEU A 80 -6.64 9.36 -17.80
N ILE A 81 -6.00 10.47 -17.44
CA ILE A 81 -6.09 11.75 -18.18
C ILE A 81 -5.61 11.57 -19.62
N PHE A 82 -4.45 10.93 -19.82
CA PHE A 82 -3.80 10.73 -21.11
C PHE A 82 -4.24 9.46 -21.86
N ASP A 83 -5.48 8.97 -21.65
CA ASP A 83 -6.05 7.84 -22.40
C ASP A 83 -5.17 6.57 -22.38
N GLN A 84 -4.65 6.22 -21.20
CA GLN A 84 -3.75 5.10 -20.94
C GLN A 84 -2.41 5.19 -21.68
N GLN A 85 -2.02 6.38 -22.14
CA GLN A 85 -0.74 6.61 -22.79
C GLN A 85 0.36 6.96 -21.80
N TRP A 86 1.52 6.34 -21.96
CA TRP A 86 2.73 6.66 -21.21
C TRP A 86 3.68 7.56 -22.00
N ILE A 87 3.68 8.86 -21.68
CA ILE A 87 4.50 9.86 -22.40
C ILE A 87 5.75 10.32 -21.64
N LEU A 88 6.01 9.80 -20.44
CA LEU A 88 7.14 10.23 -19.58
C LEU A 88 8.48 9.57 -19.94
N GLY A 89 8.53 8.71 -20.95
CA GLY A 89 9.75 8.03 -21.39
C GLY A 89 10.03 6.71 -20.67
N ASN A 90 11.00 5.95 -21.19
CA ASN A 90 11.33 4.61 -20.69
C ASN A 90 11.92 4.62 -19.26
N VAL A 91 12.80 5.58 -18.96
CA VAL A 91 13.39 5.71 -17.62
C VAL A 91 12.31 5.95 -16.57
N ALA A 92 11.35 6.84 -16.85
CA ALA A 92 10.25 7.10 -15.95
C ALA A 92 9.34 5.87 -15.77
N CYS A 93 9.05 5.11 -16.85
CA CYS A 93 8.24 3.88 -16.77
C CYS A 93 8.84 2.89 -15.75
N LYS A 94 10.14 2.63 -15.87
CA LYS A 94 10.88 1.74 -14.97
C LYS A 94 10.92 2.26 -13.53
N LEU A 95 11.28 3.52 -13.34
CA LEU A 95 11.43 4.11 -12.01
C LEU A 95 10.10 4.24 -11.28
N THR A 96 9.03 4.65 -11.97
CA THR A 96 7.69 4.76 -11.37
C THR A 96 7.25 3.42 -10.81
N LEU A 97 7.31 2.35 -11.60
CA LEU A 97 6.90 1.03 -11.14
C LEU A 97 7.82 0.47 -10.06
N TYR A 98 9.12 0.69 -10.18
CA TYR A 98 10.07 0.33 -9.12
C TYR A 98 9.71 0.99 -7.80
N ILE A 99 9.49 2.31 -7.78
CA ILE A 99 9.15 3.06 -6.56
C ILE A 99 7.79 2.62 -6.00
N GLN A 100 6.79 2.40 -6.85
CA GLN A 100 5.47 1.89 -6.42
C GLN A 100 5.62 0.55 -5.67
N VAL A 101 6.41 -0.36 -6.24
CA VAL A 101 6.64 -1.70 -5.67
C VAL A 101 7.46 -1.64 -4.38
N VAL A 102 8.54 -0.84 -4.34
CA VAL A 102 9.34 -0.63 -3.12
C VAL A 102 8.47 -0.09 -1.99
N THR A 103 7.65 0.93 -2.29
CA THR A 103 6.82 1.60 -1.29
C THR A 103 5.72 0.67 -0.77
N LEU A 104 5.08 -0.10 -1.65
CA LEU A 104 4.08 -1.09 -1.27
C LEU A 104 4.69 -2.15 -0.35
N ALA A 105 5.84 -2.71 -0.72
CA ALA A 105 6.51 -3.74 0.06
C ALA A 105 6.99 -3.19 1.41
N SER A 106 7.61 -2.01 1.44
CA SER A 106 8.21 -1.47 2.67
C SER A 106 7.13 -1.12 3.68
N THR A 107 6.05 -0.45 3.23
CA THR A 107 4.88 -0.14 4.06
C THR A 107 4.25 -1.42 4.62
N THR A 108 4.11 -2.46 3.80
CA THR A 108 3.51 -3.72 4.26
C THR A 108 4.37 -4.42 5.30
N PHE A 109 5.69 -4.52 5.09
CA PHE A 109 6.59 -5.13 6.07
C PHE A 109 6.67 -4.33 7.38
N ILE A 110 6.65 -2.99 7.30
CA ILE A 110 6.60 -2.14 8.49
C ILE A 110 5.28 -2.34 9.25
N ASN A 111 4.15 -2.49 8.56
CA ASN A 111 2.87 -2.79 9.19
C ASN A 111 2.87 -4.15 9.91
N VAL A 112 3.46 -5.17 9.29
CA VAL A 112 3.70 -6.48 9.93
C VAL A 112 4.52 -6.32 11.21
N ALA A 113 5.64 -5.61 11.14
CA ALA A 113 6.49 -5.34 12.30
C ALA A 113 5.75 -4.55 13.40
N MET A 114 4.91 -3.59 13.01
CA MET A 114 4.10 -2.79 13.94
C MET A 114 3.12 -3.68 14.71
N THR A 115 2.36 -4.53 14.01
CA THR A 115 1.41 -5.44 14.66
C THR A 115 2.09 -6.46 15.53
N TYR A 116 3.25 -6.97 15.12
CA TYR A 116 4.04 -7.86 15.96
C TYR A 116 4.55 -7.16 17.23
N ASP A 117 5.04 -5.92 17.13
CA ASP A 117 5.44 -5.11 18.29
C ASP A 117 4.26 -4.88 19.25
N ARG A 118 3.05 -4.62 18.70
CA ARG A 118 1.82 -4.52 19.50
C ARG A 118 1.47 -5.85 20.18
N TYR A 119 1.58 -6.96 19.45
CA TYR A 119 1.34 -8.30 19.98
C TYR A 119 2.28 -8.62 21.15
N GLU A 120 3.60 -8.40 20.98
CA GLU A 120 4.56 -8.61 22.08
C GLU A 120 4.25 -7.72 23.29
N ALA A 121 3.88 -6.46 23.07
CA ALA A 121 3.58 -5.52 24.15
C ALA A 121 2.31 -5.88 24.94
N VAL A 122 1.27 -6.42 24.28
CA VAL A 122 -0.02 -6.73 24.89
C VAL A 122 -0.05 -8.16 25.44
N CYS A 123 0.40 -9.13 24.66
CA CYS A 123 0.27 -10.56 25.00
C CYS A 123 1.48 -11.11 25.75
N CYS A 124 2.63 -10.46 25.71
CA CYS A 124 3.88 -10.94 26.32
C CYS A 124 4.59 -9.85 27.16
N PRO A 125 3.92 -9.27 28.18
CA PRO A 125 4.40 -8.08 28.89
C PRO A 125 5.77 -8.27 29.58
N LEU A 126 6.08 -9.49 30.05
CA LEU A 126 7.36 -9.83 30.71
C LEU A 126 8.54 -9.95 29.72
N GLN A 127 8.26 -10.16 28.43
CA GLN A 127 9.27 -10.30 27.37
C GLN A 127 9.45 -9.02 26.55
N SER A 128 8.57 -8.02 26.72
CA SER A 128 8.58 -6.74 25.99
C SER A 128 9.71 -5.79 26.45
N ARG A 129 10.98 -6.18 26.26
CA ARG A 129 12.14 -5.26 26.31
C ARG A 129 12.50 -4.82 24.89
N ILE A 130 11.59 -4.09 24.26
CA ILE A 130 11.84 -3.53 22.92
C ILE A 130 12.57 -2.19 23.05
N THR A 131 13.81 -2.15 22.55
CA THR A 131 14.63 -0.93 22.50
C THR A 131 14.39 -0.14 21.21
N PHE A 132 14.57 1.18 21.25
CA PHE A 132 14.52 2.02 20.05
C PHE A 132 15.49 1.57 18.95
N LEU A 133 16.63 0.97 19.34
CA LEU A 133 17.62 0.42 18.40
C LEU A 133 17.08 -0.79 17.64
N ARG A 134 16.35 -1.69 18.31
CA ARG A 134 15.69 -2.84 17.67
C ARG A 134 14.67 -2.38 16.62
N VAL A 135 13.83 -1.40 16.97
CA VAL A 135 12.82 -0.84 16.03
C VAL A 135 13.47 -0.22 14.80
N ARG A 136 14.52 0.61 14.98
CA ARG A 136 15.27 1.19 13.86
C ARG A 136 15.89 0.13 12.96
N ARG A 137 16.47 -0.92 13.56
CA ARG A 137 17.05 -2.04 12.80
C ARG A 137 15.99 -2.78 12.00
N ILE A 138 14.81 -3.04 12.57
CA ILE A 138 13.70 -3.70 11.86
C ILE A 138 13.24 -2.84 10.67
N ILE A 139 13.03 -1.54 10.87
CA ILE A 139 12.64 -0.62 9.78
C ILE A 139 13.69 -0.65 8.66
N LEU A 140 14.98 -0.59 9.00
CA LEU A 140 16.06 -0.66 8.02
C LEU A 140 16.01 -1.98 7.22
N ILE A 141 15.82 -3.11 7.90
CA ILE A 141 15.70 -4.42 7.24
C ILE A 141 14.50 -4.44 6.28
N CYS A 142 13.33 -3.92 6.70
CA CYS A 142 12.16 -3.83 5.85
C CYS A 142 12.43 -3.01 4.57
N TRP A 143 13.09 -1.86 4.69
CA TRP A 143 13.46 -1.05 3.54
C TRP A 143 14.42 -1.77 2.59
N LEU A 144 15.48 -2.39 3.13
CA LEU A 144 16.45 -3.11 2.32
C LEU A 144 15.82 -4.33 1.61
N SER A 145 14.96 -5.08 2.29
CA SER A 145 14.24 -6.21 1.66
C SER A 145 13.31 -5.73 0.54
N SER A 146 12.62 -4.60 0.73
CA SER A 146 11.74 -4.02 -0.29
C SER A 146 12.52 -3.49 -1.49
N LEU A 147 13.64 -2.82 -1.27
CA LEU A 147 14.53 -2.36 -2.35
C LEU A 147 15.04 -3.53 -3.19
N LEU A 148 15.46 -4.62 -2.54
CA LEU A 148 15.98 -5.82 -3.19
C LEU A 148 14.90 -6.57 -3.98
N THR A 149 13.73 -6.78 -3.38
CA THR A 149 12.62 -7.52 -4.02
C THR A 149 12.00 -6.77 -5.19
N ALA A 150 12.13 -5.44 -5.24
CA ALA A 150 11.66 -4.64 -6.36
C ALA A 150 12.62 -4.59 -7.56
N ILE A 151 13.89 -5.03 -7.43
CA ILE A 151 14.90 -4.92 -8.51
C ILE A 151 14.42 -5.48 -9.86
N PRO A 152 13.75 -6.66 -9.93
CA PRO A 152 13.31 -7.21 -11.20
C PRO A 152 12.39 -6.27 -12.01
N GLN A 153 11.67 -5.36 -11.35
CA GLN A 153 10.78 -4.39 -12.00
C GLN A 153 11.52 -3.50 -13.01
N LEU A 154 12.79 -3.17 -12.76
CA LEU A 154 13.62 -2.34 -13.65
C LEU A 154 13.98 -3.03 -14.97
N PHE A 155 13.92 -4.36 -15.00
CA PHE A 155 14.24 -5.19 -16.15
C PHE A 155 12.98 -5.68 -16.87
N ILE A 156 11.90 -5.91 -16.12
CA ILE A 156 10.64 -6.45 -16.65
C ILE A 156 9.84 -5.39 -17.41
N PHE A 157 9.86 -4.14 -16.96
CA PHE A 157 9.03 -3.08 -17.52
C PHE A 157 9.78 -2.21 -18.51
N GLU A 158 9.12 -1.88 -19.62
CA GLU A 158 9.66 -1.02 -20.66
C GLU A 158 8.57 -0.21 -21.34
N GLN A 159 8.93 0.99 -21.81
CA GLN A 159 8.07 1.74 -22.70
C GLN A 159 8.05 1.09 -24.09
N SER A 160 6.86 0.77 -24.57
CA SER A 160 6.63 0.16 -25.89
C SER A 160 5.43 0.81 -26.59
N PHE A 161 5.30 0.58 -27.89
CA PHE A 161 4.12 1.01 -28.63
C PHE A 161 2.87 0.23 -28.20
N ILE A 162 1.72 0.90 -28.17
CA ILE A 162 0.43 0.23 -27.98
C ILE A 162 0.17 -0.65 -29.21
N PRO A 163 -0.30 -1.91 -29.07
CA PRO A 163 -0.62 -2.77 -30.19
C PRO A 163 -1.56 -2.07 -31.18
N GLY A 164 -1.11 -1.92 -32.44
CA GLY A 164 -1.88 -1.24 -33.48
C GLY A 164 -1.72 0.28 -33.56
N SER A 165 -0.81 0.89 -32.80
CA SER A 165 -0.48 2.32 -32.90
C SER A 165 1.02 2.54 -33.03
N SER A 166 1.44 3.44 -33.94
CA SER A 166 2.84 3.85 -34.11
C SER A 166 3.16 5.18 -33.43
N THR A 167 2.18 5.83 -32.79
CA THR A 167 2.33 7.16 -32.18
C THR A 167 2.04 7.17 -30.69
N LYS A 168 1.39 6.11 -30.17
CA LYS A 168 1.01 5.99 -28.77
C LYS A 168 1.88 4.97 -28.05
N TYR A 169 2.41 5.38 -26.89
CA TYR A 169 3.25 4.55 -26.03
C TYR A 169 2.48 4.07 -24.81
N GLN A 170 2.87 2.90 -24.28
CA GLN A 170 2.45 2.34 -23.02
C GLN A 170 3.67 1.90 -22.22
N CYS A 171 3.52 1.81 -20.90
CA CYS A 171 4.50 1.18 -20.02
C CYS A 171 4.07 -0.28 -19.83
N ALA A 172 4.74 -1.22 -20.49
CA ALA A 172 4.33 -2.62 -20.56
C ALA A 172 5.39 -3.52 -19.93
N SER A 173 4.96 -4.68 -19.42
CA SER A 173 5.86 -5.71 -18.92
C SER A 173 6.31 -6.62 -20.07
N THR A 174 7.49 -6.37 -20.63
CA THR A 174 8.05 -7.05 -21.81
C THR A 174 9.12 -8.08 -21.47
N GLY A 175 9.64 -8.10 -20.24
CA GLY A 175 10.74 -8.98 -19.83
C GLY A 175 10.41 -10.46 -19.63
N TYR A 176 9.36 -10.98 -20.25
CA TYR A 176 8.95 -12.40 -20.15
C TYR A 176 8.97 -13.07 -21.52
N THR A 177 9.44 -14.31 -21.58
CA THR A 177 9.42 -15.10 -22.82
C THR A 177 8.07 -15.77 -23.03
N ALA A 178 7.37 -16.10 -21.93
CA ALA A 178 6.09 -16.75 -21.96
C ALA A 178 5.12 -16.22 -20.89
N GLU A 179 3.84 -16.33 -21.17
CA GLU A 179 2.76 -15.83 -20.30
C GLU A 179 2.71 -16.54 -18.93
N TRP A 180 3.18 -17.79 -18.85
CA TRP A 180 3.23 -18.52 -17.58
C TRP A 180 4.28 -17.95 -16.62
N GLU A 181 5.41 -17.45 -17.13
CA GLU A 181 6.46 -16.81 -16.33
C GLU A 181 5.92 -15.54 -15.66
N ARG A 182 5.20 -14.74 -16.44
CA ARG A 182 4.52 -13.54 -15.97
C ARG A 182 3.55 -13.87 -14.84
N ARG A 183 2.71 -14.88 -15.02
CA ARG A 183 1.74 -15.31 -14.00
C ARG A 183 2.43 -15.78 -12.72
N ILE A 184 3.43 -16.67 -12.82
CA ILE A 184 4.17 -17.15 -11.66
C ILE A 184 4.83 -16.00 -10.91
N TYR A 185 5.47 -15.08 -11.63
CA TYR A 185 6.14 -13.92 -11.03
C TYR A 185 5.14 -13.06 -10.25
N PHE A 186 4.06 -12.59 -10.89
CA PHE A 186 3.11 -11.70 -10.24
C PHE A 186 2.35 -12.38 -9.09
N THR A 187 1.99 -13.66 -9.24
CA THR A 187 1.33 -14.42 -8.17
C THR A 187 2.26 -14.66 -6.98
N THR A 188 3.53 -15.02 -7.22
CA THR A 188 4.53 -15.18 -6.15
C THR A 188 4.84 -13.87 -5.46
N PHE A 189 4.96 -12.78 -6.22
CA PHE A 189 5.19 -11.46 -5.66
C PHE A 189 4.00 -11.01 -4.79
N ALA A 190 2.77 -11.15 -5.31
CA ALA A 190 1.56 -10.80 -4.57
C ALA A 190 1.39 -11.67 -3.31
N SER A 191 1.72 -12.96 -3.37
CA SER A 191 1.62 -13.82 -2.19
C SER A 191 2.60 -13.41 -1.09
N TYR A 192 3.84 -13.10 -1.47
CA TYR A 192 4.89 -12.66 -0.55
C TYR A 192 4.63 -11.27 0.06
N VAL A 193 4.17 -10.31 -0.74
CA VAL A 193 3.99 -8.92 -0.29
C VAL A 193 2.61 -8.67 0.32
N LEU A 194 1.56 -9.40 -0.08
CA LEU A 194 0.19 -9.13 0.38
C LEU A 194 -0.40 -10.30 1.18
N VAL A 195 -0.44 -11.50 0.63
CA VAL A 195 -1.21 -12.62 1.21
C VAL A 195 -0.60 -13.12 2.52
N ILE A 196 0.70 -13.43 2.52
CA ILE A 196 1.40 -13.92 3.71
C ILE A 196 1.40 -12.85 4.81
N PRO A 197 1.77 -11.59 4.54
CA PRO A 197 1.65 -10.49 5.50
C PRO A 197 0.25 -10.35 6.08
N ALA A 198 -0.79 -10.33 5.24
CA ALA A 198 -2.17 -10.21 5.70
C ALA A 198 -2.56 -11.36 6.63
N PHE A 199 -2.21 -12.60 6.27
CA PHE A 199 -2.48 -13.77 7.10
C PHE A 199 -1.79 -13.69 8.48
N CYS A 200 -0.51 -13.34 8.51
CA CYS A 200 0.24 -13.16 9.76
C CYS A 200 -0.39 -12.05 10.64
N MET A 201 -0.74 -10.92 10.01
CA MET A 201 -1.40 -9.80 10.68
C MET A 201 -2.71 -10.22 11.34
N THR A 202 -3.56 -10.93 10.59
CA THR A 202 -4.85 -11.41 11.10
C THR A 202 -4.68 -12.30 12.34
N ILE A 203 -3.73 -13.24 12.34
CA ILE A 203 -3.48 -14.10 13.49
C ILE A 203 -3.10 -13.28 14.73
N TRP A 204 -2.17 -12.34 14.59
CA TRP A 204 -1.73 -11.52 15.71
C TRP A 204 -2.82 -10.58 16.21
N TYR A 205 -3.61 -9.98 15.31
CA TYR A 205 -4.75 -9.15 15.70
C TYR A 205 -5.81 -9.94 16.47
N ILE A 206 -6.15 -11.16 16.04
CA ILE A 206 -7.07 -12.04 16.77
C ILE A 206 -6.56 -12.28 18.20
N LYS A 207 -5.26 -12.59 18.36
CA LYS A 207 -4.66 -12.79 19.69
C LYS A 207 -4.72 -11.53 20.55
N ILE A 208 -4.40 -10.37 19.98
CA ILE A 208 -4.47 -9.07 20.67
C ILE A 208 -5.90 -8.81 21.15
N ILE A 209 -6.89 -8.96 20.28
CA ILE A 209 -8.30 -8.72 20.60
C ILE A 209 -8.75 -9.64 21.73
N ASN A 210 -8.42 -10.94 21.67
CA ASN A 210 -8.80 -11.89 22.72
C ASN A 210 -8.24 -11.51 24.09
N VAL A 211 -6.97 -11.10 24.15
CA VAL A 211 -6.34 -10.64 25.41
C VAL A 211 -6.98 -9.35 25.91
N LEU A 212 -7.24 -8.39 25.02
CA LEU A 212 -7.89 -7.14 25.39
C LEU A 212 -9.31 -7.39 25.94
N THR A 213 -10.11 -8.22 25.28
CA THR A 213 -11.47 -8.57 25.74
C THR A 213 -11.44 -9.30 27.09
N LEU A 214 -10.51 -10.23 27.31
CA LEU A 214 -10.35 -10.88 28.61
C LEU A 214 -9.99 -9.87 29.70
N SER A 215 -9.06 -8.95 29.40
CA SER A 215 -8.69 -7.91 30.36
C SER A 215 -9.88 -7.02 30.71
N THR A 216 -10.65 -6.52 29.74
CA THR A 216 -11.80 -5.66 30.01
C THR A 216 -12.88 -6.37 30.85
N HIS A 217 -13.13 -7.66 30.61
CA HIS A 217 -14.03 -8.45 31.46
C HIS A 217 -13.53 -8.62 32.89
N THR A 218 -12.21 -8.75 33.12
CA THR A 218 -11.65 -8.81 34.48
C THR A 218 -11.67 -7.47 35.23
N TRP A 219 -11.68 -6.33 34.51
CA TRP A 219 -11.68 -4.98 35.09
C TRP A 219 -13.08 -4.39 35.33
N MET A 220 -14.16 -5.03 34.86
CA MET A 220 -15.52 -4.64 35.27
C MET A 220 -15.85 -5.31 36.60
N PRO A 221 -15.79 -4.61 37.76
CA PRO A 221 -16.36 -5.16 38.98
C PRO A 221 -17.85 -5.39 38.74
N LYS A 222 -18.37 -6.56 39.16
CA LYS A 222 -19.81 -6.83 39.24
C LYS A 222 -20.49 -5.64 39.93
N VAL A 223 -21.19 -4.82 39.17
CA VAL A 223 -22.12 -3.83 39.72
C VAL A 223 -23.32 -4.64 40.23
N GLU A 224 -23.33 -4.81 41.56
CA GLU A 224 -24.46 -5.10 42.45
C GLU A 224 -25.60 -6.03 41.98
N ASP A 225 -25.56 -7.28 42.45
CA ASP A 225 -26.75 -7.97 42.95
C ASP A 225 -26.68 -7.99 44.49
N LYS A 226 -27.04 -6.89 45.12
CA LYS A 226 -27.44 -6.83 46.54
C LYS A 226 -28.62 -5.88 46.70
N SER A 227 -29.78 -6.29 46.20
CA SER A 227 -31.06 -5.85 46.75
C SER A 227 -31.57 -6.95 47.68
N SER A 228 -31.20 -6.84 48.96
CA SER A 228 -31.83 -7.54 50.08
C SER A 228 -32.92 -6.65 50.66
#